data_AF-A0AAV3P7D0-F1
#
_entry.id   AF-A0AAV3P7D0-F1
#
_cell.length_a   1.000
_cell.length_b   1.000
_cell.length_c   1.000
_cell.angle_alpha   90.00
_cell.angle_beta   90.00
_cell.angle_gamma   90.00
#
_symmetry.space_group_name_H-M   'P 1'
#
loop_
_entity.id
_entity.type
_entity.pdbx_description
1 polymer ?
#
loop_
_entity_poly.entity_id
_entity_poly.type
_entity_poly.pdbx_seq_one_letter_code
_entity_poly.pdbx_strand_id
1 'polypeptide(L)'
;MDVHNAFLHGDLTEEVYMKIPPGFEKGRHGQSYSDYSLFTYSKKATRLNVLVYVDDLIIPGNNRADSVAFKEYLHTCFHMKDLGKLKYFLGIEVAWSREGIFLCQQKYALDIISEAGLLGSKPVIFPMEQNQKLGLSTIHTLSQFLQKQKEDHWVASLRVVRYLKGSPGQGVLLQRENTRVLQGWCHSDWAACPTTRRSVTGWIVFLGSSLVSWKSKKQDTFSLSSAEAEYRAMAKLTCELKWMQGLLECLDVRQQDLMQVHCVSQLTLHLARNPVFHERSKHIEFDCHFLDDALLDGPISASHVCTSS
;
A
#
# COMPACT_ATOMS: atom_id res chain seq x y z
N MET A 1 14.41 -14.72 -6.77
CA MET A 1 14.97 -16.05 -6.45
C MET A 1 13.88 -16.80 -5.73
N ASP A 2 13.81 -18.11 -5.93
CA ASP A 2 12.83 -18.99 -5.27
C ASP A 2 13.60 -20.05 -4.47
N VAL A 3 13.33 -20.16 -3.17
CA VAL A 3 13.95 -21.12 -2.25
C VAL A 3 13.09 -22.38 -2.23
N HIS A 4 13.65 -23.50 -2.66
CA HIS A 4 12.95 -24.78 -2.56
C HIS A 4 12.92 -25.20 -1.08
N ASN A 5 11.78 -24.96 -0.41
CA ASN A 5 11.44 -25.44 0.93
C ASN A 5 12.62 -25.44 1.92
N ALA A 6 12.93 -24.28 2.48
CA ALA A 6 13.76 -24.20 3.69
C ALA A 6 12.93 -24.28 4.99
N PHE A 7 11.62 -24.57 4.90
CA PHE A 7 10.77 -24.79 6.08
C PHE A 7 10.63 -26.28 6.37
N LEU A 8 11.57 -26.74 7.20
CA LEU A 8 11.46 -27.77 8.23
C LEU A 8 10.21 -28.67 8.13
N HIS A 9 10.38 -29.85 7.54
CA HIS A 9 9.47 -30.97 7.76
C HIS A 9 9.73 -31.57 9.16
N GLY A 10 9.13 -30.96 10.18
CA GLY A 10 9.13 -31.44 11.56
C GLY A 10 8.57 -30.39 12.52
N ASP A 11 7.86 -30.82 13.55
CA ASP A 11 7.38 -29.91 14.60
C ASP A 11 8.58 -29.15 15.21
N LEU A 12 8.58 -27.83 15.03
CA LEU A 12 9.59 -26.93 15.55
C LEU A 12 9.36 -26.71 17.04
N THR A 13 10.13 -27.39 17.88
CA THR A 13 10.16 -27.18 19.34
C THR A 13 11.02 -25.99 19.75
N GLU A 14 11.75 -25.37 18.82
CA GLU A 14 12.65 -24.25 19.09
C GLU A 14 12.46 -23.11 18.08
N GLU A 15 12.47 -21.87 18.58
CA GLU A 15 12.44 -20.66 17.76
C GLU A 15 13.74 -20.56 16.93
N VAL A 16 13.65 -20.82 15.63
CA VAL A 16 14.79 -20.67 14.71
C VAL A 16 14.93 -19.19 14.34
N TYR A 17 15.82 -18.49 15.03
CA TYR A 17 16.27 -17.16 14.62
C TYR A 17 17.25 -17.27 13.45
N MET A 18 16.93 -16.67 12.30
CA MET A 18 17.93 -16.46 11.25
C MET A 18 19.08 -15.61 11.81
N LYS A 19 20.27 -16.21 11.97
CA LYS A 19 21.48 -15.44 12.21
C LYS A 19 21.80 -14.66 10.94
N ILE A 20 21.86 -13.34 11.10
CA ILE A 20 22.25 -12.40 10.05
C ILE A 20 23.62 -12.85 9.48
N PRO A 21 23.77 -13.02 8.15
CA PRO A 21 25.03 -13.46 7.54
C PRO A 21 26.20 -12.53 7.90
N PRO A 22 27.43 -13.06 8.02
CA PRO A 22 28.62 -12.24 8.31
C PRO A 22 28.77 -11.11 7.28
N GLY A 23 28.69 -9.86 7.72
CA GLY A 23 28.78 -8.66 6.87
C GLY A 23 27.54 -7.75 6.86
N PHE A 24 26.45 -8.16 7.52
CA PHE A 24 25.31 -7.31 7.85
C PHE A 24 25.36 -7.00 9.36
N GLU A 25 25.67 -5.78 9.74
CA GLU A 25 25.78 -5.35 11.15
C GLU A 25 24.49 -4.67 11.63
N LYS A 26 24.11 -4.85 12.90
CA LYS A 26 22.97 -4.12 13.49
C LYS A 26 23.30 -2.61 13.57
N GLY A 27 22.84 -1.86 12.56
CA GLY A 27 22.92 -0.39 12.45
C GLY A 27 23.63 0.07 11.17
N ARG A 28 23.10 1.10 10.48
CA ARG A 28 23.48 1.64 9.14
C ARG A 28 23.71 0.64 7.98
N HIS A 29 23.87 -0.65 8.27
CA HIS A 29 24.08 -1.80 7.40
C HIS A 29 23.34 -3.02 7.99
N GLY A 30 22.07 -2.85 8.37
CA GLY A 30 21.27 -3.86 9.07
C GLY A 30 19.78 -3.79 8.69
N GLN A 31 19.01 -4.78 9.17
CA GLN A 31 17.57 -4.93 8.98
C GLN A 31 16.81 -3.60 9.16
N SER A 32 15.92 -3.27 8.23
CA SER A 32 15.12 -2.05 8.33
C SER A 32 14.13 -2.13 9.51
N TYR A 33 14.07 -1.08 10.33
CA TYR A 33 13.05 -0.94 11.37
C TYR A 33 11.67 -0.58 10.80
N SER A 34 11.64 -0.06 9.56
CA SER A 34 10.40 0.23 8.83
C SER A 34 9.80 -1.02 8.19
N ASP A 35 10.65 -1.98 7.79
CA ASP A 35 10.27 -3.28 7.28
C ASP A 35 11.29 -4.37 7.68
N TYR A 36 10.90 -5.26 8.59
CA TYR A 36 11.76 -6.35 9.07
C TYR A 36 12.17 -7.35 7.99
N SER A 37 11.49 -7.37 6.85
CA SER A 37 11.82 -8.25 5.72
C SER A 37 12.89 -7.68 4.78
N LEU A 38 13.25 -6.40 4.95
CA LEU A 38 14.21 -5.69 4.11
C LEU A 38 15.60 -5.61 4.77
N PHE A 39 16.59 -6.15 4.08
CA PHE A 39 17.99 -6.11 4.48
C PHE A 39 18.79 -5.25 3.50
N THR A 40 19.57 -4.31 4.03
CA THR A 40 20.42 -3.43 3.21
C THR A 40 21.88 -3.76 3.44
N TYR A 41 22.58 -4.09 2.35
CA TYR A 41 24.03 -4.19 2.30
C TYR A 41 24.59 -3.01 1.53
N SER A 42 25.50 -2.28 2.16
CA SER A 42 26.21 -1.15 1.54
C SER A 42 27.70 -1.30 1.84
N LYS A 43 28.52 -1.30 0.80
CA LYS A 43 29.99 -1.31 0.91
C LYS A 43 30.59 -0.41 -0.15
N LYS A 44 31.26 0.66 0.28
CA LYS A 44 31.81 1.71 -0.60
C LYS A 44 30.71 2.30 -1.52
N ALA A 45 30.78 2.01 -2.82
CA ALA A 45 29.83 2.48 -3.84
C ALA A 45 28.77 1.43 -4.22
N THR A 46 28.92 0.19 -3.73
CA THR A 46 27.99 -0.91 -4.01
C THR A 46 26.88 -0.92 -2.98
N ARG A 47 25.64 -1.01 -3.49
CA ARG A 47 24.43 -1.15 -2.69
C ARG A 47 23.61 -2.31 -3.21
N LEU A 48 23.18 -3.13 -2.27
CA LEU A 48 22.33 -4.29 -2.50
C LEU A 48 21.25 -4.27 -1.43
N ASN A 49 19.99 -4.23 -1.83
CA ASN A 49 18.90 -4.49 -0.91
C ASN A 49 18.39 -5.91 -1.17
N VAL A 50 17.98 -6.59 -0.12
CA VAL A 50 17.45 -7.94 -0.16
C VAL A 50 16.12 -7.90 0.57
N LEU A 51 15.03 -8.05 -0.19
CA LEU A 51 13.69 -8.20 0.35
C LEU A 51 13.36 -9.68 0.39
N VAL A 52 13.04 -10.20 1.58
CA VAL A 52 12.77 -11.61 1.82
C VAL A 52 11.30 -11.81 2.13
N TYR A 53 10.59 -12.57 1.29
CA TYR A 53 9.20 -12.92 1.55
C TYR A 53 9.01 -14.43 1.42
N VAL A 54 8.91 -15.12 2.56
CA VAL A 54 8.80 -16.59 2.62
C VAL A 54 9.87 -17.24 1.74
N ASP A 55 9.50 -17.84 0.61
CA ASP A 55 10.41 -18.52 -0.31
C ASP A 55 10.98 -17.60 -1.40
N ASP A 56 10.40 -16.40 -1.58
CA ASP A 56 10.80 -15.44 -2.61
C ASP A 56 11.81 -14.42 -2.08
N LEU A 57 12.93 -14.25 -2.80
CA LEU A 57 13.84 -13.13 -2.60
C LEU A 57 13.88 -12.18 -3.80
N ILE A 58 13.70 -10.89 -3.53
CA ILE A 58 13.96 -9.80 -4.47
C ILE A 58 15.26 -9.11 -4.07
N ILE A 59 16.19 -9.05 -5.03
CA ILE A 59 17.53 -8.50 -4.80
C ILE A 59 17.76 -7.36 -5.79
N PRO A 60 17.29 -6.13 -5.49
CA PRO A 60 17.71 -4.95 -6.25
C PRO A 60 19.13 -4.52 -5.86
N GLY A 61 19.95 -4.20 -6.85
CA GLY A 61 21.31 -3.72 -6.64
C GLY A 61 21.71 -2.69 -7.68
N ASN A 62 22.63 -1.80 -7.32
CA ASN A 62 23.17 -0.80 -8.24
C ASN A 62 24.35 -1.33 -9.09
N ASN A 63 25.02 -2.38 -8.63
CA ASN A 63 26.10 -3.05 -9.34
C ASN A 63 25.71 -4.50 -9.67
N ARG A 64 25.69 -4.81 -10.97
CA ARG A 64 25.34 -6.14 -11.45
C ARG A 64 26.37 -7.19 -11.03
N ALA A 65 27.66 -6.87 -11.00
CA ALA A 65 28.72 -7.82 -10.63
C ALA A 65 28.55 -8.29 -9.18
N ASP A 66 28.34 -7.36 -8.26
CA ASP A 66 28.14 -7.67 -6.83
C ASP A 66 26.82 -8.40 -6.60
N SER A 67 25.78 -8.07 -7.37
CA SER A 67 24.49 -8.77 -7.30
C SER A 67 24.62 -10.23 -7.76
N VAL A 68 25.44 -10.50 -8.79
CA VAL A 68 25.71 -11.86 -9.28
C VAL A 68 26.55 -12.64 -8.27
N ALA A 69 27.64 -12.05 -7.75
CA ALA A 69 28.47 -12.68 -6.73
C ALA A 69 27.67 -13.03 -5.46
N PHE A 70 26.76 -12.15 -5.05
CA PHE A 70 25.88 -12.41 -3.91
C PHE A 70 24.87 -13.54 -4.19
N LYS A 71 24.30 -13.59 -5.40
CA LYS A 71 23.42 -14.69 -5.82
C LYS A 71 24.17 -16.02 -5.84
N GLU A 72 25.40 -16.05 -6.37
CA GLU A 72 26.25 -17.24 -6.38
C GLU A 72 26.55 -17.72 -4.95
N TYR A 73 26.89 -16.79 -4.05
CA TYR A 73 27.06 -17.10 -2.64
C TYR A 73 25.79 -17.72 -2.03
N LEU A 74 24.61 -17.13 -2.25
CA LEU A 74 23.36 -17.70 -1.76
C LEU A 74 23.07 -19.09 -2.35
N HIS A 75 23.39 -19.33 -3.62
CA HIS A 75 23.29 -20.66 -4.24
C HIS A 75 24.21 -21.70 -3.59
N THR A 76 25.37 -21.30 -3.05
CA THR A 76 26.24 -22.22 -2.31
C THR A 76 25.69 -22.57 -0.93
N CYS A 77 24.95 -21.66 -0.29
CA CYS A 77 24.40 -21.85 1.05
C CYS A 77 23.02 -22.50 1.05
N PHE A 78 22.19 -22.24 0.03
CA PHE A 78 20.79 -22.62 -0.01
C PHE A 78 20.42 -23.27 -1.35
N HIS A 79 19.50 -24.24 -1.31
CA HIS A 79 18.92 -24.81 -2.52
C HIS A 79 17.88 -23.85 -3.10
N MET A 80 18.33 -22.96 -3.97
CA MET A 80 17.50 -21.93 -4.59
C MET A 80 17.66 -21.87 -6.10
N LYS A 81 16.66 -21.30 -6.77
CA LYS A 81 16.62 -21.09 -8.22
C LYS A 81 16.59 -19.59 -8.54
N ASP A 82 17.48 -19.16 -9.43
CA ASP A 82 17.39 -17.81 -9.99
C ASP A 82 16.33 -17.79 -11.09
N LEU A 83 15.27 -17.01 -10.87
CA LEU A 83 14.21 -16.76 -11.84
C LEU A 83 14.55 -15.62 -12.81
N GLY A 84 15.71 -14.99 -12.64
CA GLY A 84 16.21 -13.89 -13.45
C GLY A 84 15.50 -12.58 -13.14
N LYS A 85 15.11 -11.85 -14.18
CA LYS A 85 14.40 -10.57 -14.03
C LYS A 85 13.02 -10.82 -13.43
N LEU A 86 12.63 -10.00 -12.45
CA LEU A 86 11.33 -10.10 -11.78
C LEU A 86 10.19 -10.03 -12.80
N LYS A 87 9.39 -11.09 -12.90
CA LYS A 87 8.19 -11.14 -13.76
C LYS A 87 6.90 -11.33 -12.97
N TYR A 88 7.00 -11.98 -11.82
CA TYR A 88 5.89 -12.28 -10.93
C TYR A 88 6.37 -12.17 -9.49
N PHE A 89 5.55 -11.60 -8.61
CA PHE A 89 5.77 -11.56 -7.16
C PHE A 89 4.43 -11.45 -6.43
N LEU A 90 4.14 -12.37 -5.50
CA LEU A 90 2.88 -12.36 -4.72
C LEU A 90 1.59 -12.25 -5.56
N GLY A 91 1.56 -12.94 -6.71
CA GLY A 91 0.43 -12.88 -7.63
C GLY A 91 0.32 -11.57 -8.42
N ILE A 92 1.31 -10.67 -8.34
CA ILE A 92 1.44 -9.46 -9.15
C ILE A 92 2.39 -9.75 -10.30
N GLU A 93 1.93 -9.47 -11.51
CA GLU A 93 2.70 -9.48 -12.74
C GLU A 93 3.50 -8.18 -12.88
N VAL A 94 4.77 -8.33 -13.26
CA VAL A 94 5.71 -7.22 -13.42
C VAL A 94 6.22 -7.18 -14.85
N ALA A 95 5.79 -6.16 -15.60
CA ALA A 95 6.28 -5.87 -16.93
C ALA A 95 7.24 -4.67 -16.89
N TRP A 96 8.36 -4.79 -17.60
CA TRP A 96 9.39 -3.75 -17.62
C TRP A 96 9.42 -3.07 -18.98
N SER A 97 9.31 -1.75 -19.01
CA SER A 97 9.41 -0.96 -20.23
C SER A 97 10.54 0.08 -20.11
N ARG A 98 10.74 0.88 -21.16
CA ARG A 98 11.65 2.04 -21.10
C ARG A 98 11.08 3.17 -20.23
N GLU A 99 9.76 3.25 -20.17
CA GLU A 99 8.99 4.26 -19.43
C GLU A 99 8.90 3.94 -17.94
N GLY A 100 9.00 2.68 -17.54
CA GLY A 100 8.86 2.29 -16.14
C GLY A 100 8.60 0.82 -15.90
N ILE A 101 8.02 0.53 -14.74
CA ILE A 101 7.58 -0.79 -14.29
C ILE A 101 6.05 -0.79 -14.27
N PHE A 102 5.43 -1.67 -15.03
CA PHE A 102 3.98 -1.86 -15.02
C PHE A 102 3.61 -3.07 -14.17
N LEU A 103 2.70 -2.86 -13.22
CA LEU A 103 2.22 -3.85 -12.28
C LEU A 103 0.75 -4.17 -12.58
N CYS A 104 0.40 -5.44 -12.78
CA CYS A 104 -0.98 -5.86 -12.97
C CYS A 104 -1.27 -7.21 -12.29
N GLN A 105 -2.54 -7.57 -12.17
CA GLN A 105 -2.99 -8.86 -11.64
C GLN A 105 -3.87 -9.58 -12.65
N GLN A 106 -3.46 -9.56 -13.93
CA GLN A 106 -4.28 -10.05 -15.03
C GLN A 106 -4.63 -11.53 -14.88
N LYS A 107 -3.65 -12.38 -14.55
CA LYS A 107 -3.90 -13.80 -14.32
C LYS A 107 -4.95 -14.03 -13.22
N TYR A 108 -4.80 -13.36 -12.06
CA TYR A 108 -5.76 -13.49 -10.97
C TYR A 108 -7.17 -13.07 -11.37
N ALA A 109 -7.31 -11.96 -12.11
CA ALA A 109 -8.60 -11.52 -12.63
C ALA A 109 -9.22 -12.55 -13.58
N LEU A 110 -8.43 -13.14 -14.48
CA LEU A 110 -8.88 -14.17 -15.41
C LEU A 110 -9.27 -15.47 -14.71
N ASP A 111 -8.52 -15.88 -13.70
CA ASP A 111 -8.79 -17.08 -12.89
C ASP A 111 -10.14 -16.93 -12.18
N ILE A 112 -10.41 -15.77 -11.54
CA ILE A 112 -11.72 -15.48 -10.92
C ILE A 112 -12.86 -15.51 -11.96
N ILE A 113 -12.65 -14.91 -13.13
CA ILE A 113 -13.68 -14.90 -14.20
C ILE A 113 -13.98 -16.32 -14.69
N SER A 114 -12.95 -17.16 -14.78
CA SER A 114 -13.06 -18.56 -15.17
C SER A 114 -13.80 -19.38 -14.12
N GLU A 115 -13.41 -19.26 -12.84
CA GLU A 115 -14.06 -19.95 -11.72
C GLU A 115 -15.54 -19.56 -11.57
N ALA A 116 -15.87 -18.30 -11.84
CA ALA A 116 -17.26 -17.83 -11.84
C ALA A 116 -18.08 -18.28 -13.07
N GLY A 117 -17.47 -18.95 -14.05
CA GLY A 117 -18.13 -19.36 -15.29
C GLY A 117 -18.51 -18.21 -16.22
N LEU A 118 -17.82 -17.06 -16.12
CA LEU A 118 -18.17 -15.80 -16.80
C LEU A 118 -17.29 -15.49 -18.02
N LEU A 119 -16.48 -16.43 -18.48
CA LEU A 119 -15.66 -16.28 -19.69
C LEU A 119 -16.48 -15.98 -20.95
N GLY A 120 -17.74 -16.43 -21.03
CA GLY A 120 -18.66 -16.12 -22.14
C GLY A 120 -19.53 -14.87 -21.93
N SER A 121 -19.60 -14.28 -20.74
CA SER A 121 -20.56 -13.21 -20.44
C SER A 121 -20.12 -11.83 -20.94
N LYS A 122 -21.04 -10.93 -21.28
CA LYS A 122 -20.68 -9.54 -21.61
C LYS A 122 -20.17 -8.78 -20.37
N PRO A 123 -19.15 -7.91 -20.50
CA PRO A 123 -18.71 -7.05 -19.41
C PRO A 123 -19.76 -6.00 -19.07
N VAL A 124 -19.73 -5.47 -17.84
CA VAL A 124 -20.59 -4.36 -17.40
C VAL A 124 -19.76 -3.11 -17.15
N ILE A 125 -20.35 -1.95 -17.36
CA ILE A 125 -19.65 -0.65 -17.27
C ILE A 125 -19.50 -0.18 -15.81
N PHE A 126 -20.43 -0.57 -14.92
CA PHE A 126 -20.40 -0.19 -13.52
C PHE A 126 -20.44 -1.43 -12.62
N PRO A 127 -19.67 -1.46 -11.52
CA PRO A 127 -19.61 -2.60 -10.61
C PRO A 127 -20.95 -2.85 -9.88
N MET A 128 -21.79 -1.83 -9.75
CA MET A 128 -23.11 -1.90 -9.09
C MET A 128 -24.08 -0.86 -9.69
N GLU A 129 -25.38 -1.07 -9.54
CA GLU A 129 -26.40 -0.09 -9.94
C GLU A 129 -26.60 0.98 -8.85
N GLN A 130 -26.69 2.24 -9.28
CA GLN A 130 -26.78 3.43 -8.42
C GLN A 130 -28.02 3.44 -7.48
N ASN A 131 -29.01 2.56 -7.72
CA ASN A 131 -30.27 2.50 -6.98
C ASN A 131 -30.40 1.30 -6.03
N GLN A 132 -29.37 0.44 -5.90
CA GLN A 132 -29.36 -0.59 -4.85
C GLN A 132 -28.91 0.03 -3.53
N LYS A 133 -29.65 -0.22 -2.44
CA LYS A 133 -29.34 0.25 -1.06
C LYS A 133 -28.12 -0.44 -0.43
N LEU A 134 -27.10 -0.72 -1.23
CA LEU A 134 -25.81 -1.28 -0.82
C LEU A 134 -24.82 -0.13 -1.01
N GLY A 135 -24.16 0.29 0.06
CA GLY A 135 -23.45 1.58 0.13
C GLY A 135 -22.36 1.80 -0.92
N LEU A 136 -21.79 3.01 -0.92
CA LEU A 136 -20.81 3.57 -1.88
C LEU A 136 -19.60 2.69 -2.22
N SER A 137 -19.27 1.68 -1.41
CA SER A 137 -18.19 0.72 -1.69
C SER A 137 -18.72 -0.70 -1.80
N THR A 138 -18.99 -1.12 -3.04
CA THR A 138 -19.52 -2.44 -3.40
C THR A 138 -18.75 -3.59 -2.73
N ILE A 139 -17.42 -3.59 -2.83
CA ILE A 139 -16.57 -4.66 -2.29
C ILE A 139 -16.61 -4.66 -0.76
N HIS A 140 -16.59 -3.47 -0.13
CA HIS A 140 -16.65 -3.35 1.33
C HIS A 140 -18.01 -3.79 1.89
N THR A 141 -19.10 -3.61 1.14
CA THR A 141 -20.42 -4.11 1.54
C THR A 141 -20.50 -5.63 1.36
N LEU A 142 -20.04 -6.17 0.23
CA LEU A 142 -20.08 -7.62 -0.01
C LEU A 142 -19.22 -8.42 0.98
N SER A 143 -18.05 -7.90 1.34
CA SER A 143 -17.15 -8.59 2.29
C SER A 143 -17.75 -8.73 3.70
N GLN A 144 -18.66 -7.84 4.11
CA GLN A 144 -19.33 -7.93 5.41
C GLN A 144 -20.28 -9.13 5.53
N PHE A 145 -20.74 -9.68 4.41
CA PHE A 145 -21.70 -10.78 4.38
C PHE A 145 -21.07 -12.14 4.02
N LEU A 146 -19.73 -12.27 4.06
CA LEU A 146 -19.04 -13.52 3.75
C LEU A 146 -19.51 -14.70 4.64
N GLN A 147 -19.84 -14.44 5.90
CA GLN A 147 -20.33 -15.45 6.84
C GLN A 147 -21.81 -15.84 6.65
N LYS A 148 -22.62 -14.97 6.05
CA LYS A 148 -24.06 -15.19 5.82
C LYS A 148 -24.48 -14.61 4.47
N GLN A 149 -24.06 -15.29 3.42
CA GLN A 149 -24.30 -14.88 2.04
C GLN A 149 -25.79 -15.05 1.69
N LYS A 150 -26.35 -14.05 1.00
CA LYS A 150 -27.71 -14.07 0.45
C LYS A 150 -27.61 -14.11 -1.07
N GLU A 151 -28.68 -14.54 -1.73
CA GLU A 151 -28.74 -14.60 -3.19
C GLU A 151 -28.46 -13.23 -3.84
N ASP A 152 -29.01 -12.14 -3.28
CA ASP A 152 -28.73 -10.78 -3.74
C ASP A 152 -27.23 -10.42 -3.70
N HIS A 153 -26.51 -10.86 -2.66
CA HIS A 153 -25.08 -10.63 -2.54
C HIS A 153 -24.28 -11.43 -3.56
N TRP A 154 -24.72 -12.65 -3.87
CA TRP A 154 -24.11 -13.46 -4.92
C TRP A 154 -24.28 -12.83 -6.31
N VAL A 155 -25.49 -12.37 -6.65
CA VAL A 155 -25.77 -11.66 -7.91
C VAL A 155 -24.91 -10.39 -8.04
N ALA A 156 -24.80 -9.62 -6.95
CA ALA A 156 -23.93 -8.45 -6.91
C ALA A 156 -22.45 -8.80 -7.08
N SER A 157 -21.95 -9.88 -6.44
CA SER A 157 -20.58 -10.36 -6.63
C SER A 157 -20.31 -10.77 -8.08
N LEU A 158 -21.22 -11.50 -8.72
CA LEU A 158 -21.10 -11.86 -10.14
C LEU A 158 -21.05 -10.63 -11.04
N ARG A 159 -21.79 -9.56 -10.70
CA ARG A 159 -21.72 -8.29 -11.43
C ARG A 159 -20.34 -7.64 -11.31
N VAL A 160 -19.72 -7.66 -10.13
CA VAL A 160 -18.35 -7.19 -9.95
C VAL A 160 -17.36 -7.98 -10.81
N VAL A 161 -17.50 -9.31 -10.88
CA VAL A 161 -16.66 -10.14 -11.76
C VAL A 161 -16.86 -9.78 -13.24
N ARG A 162 -18.10 -9.50 -13.66
CA ARG A 162 -18.38 -8.99 -15.02
C ARG A 162 -17.79 -7.61 -15.26
N TYR A 163 -17.68 -6.77 -14.25
CA TYR A 163 -17.02 -5.46 -14.36
C TYR A 163 -15.52 -5.64 -14.56
N LEU A 164 -14.88 -6.50 -13.75
CA LEU A 164 -13.45 -6.83 -13.89
C LEU A 164 -13.10 -7.37 -15.28
N LYS A 165 -14.03 -8.12 -15.91
CA LYS A 165 -13.88 -8.60 -17.28
C LYS A 165 -13.71 -7.48 -18.32
N GLY A 166 -14.19 -6.27 -18.04
CA GLY A 166 -14.03 -5.13 -18.96
C GLY A 166 -12.56 -4.76 -19.19
N SER A 167 -11.71 -4.94 -18.19
CA SER A 167 -10.30 -4.56 -18.23
C SER A 167 -9.44 -5.43 -17.29
N PRO A 168 -9.31 -6.75 -17.56
CA PRO A 168 -8.59 -7.66 -16.67
C PRO A 168 -7.09 -7.34 -16.55
N GLY A 169 -6.50 -6.72 -17.58
CA GLY A 169 -5.10 -6.28 -17.59
C GLY A 169 -4.86 -4.88 -17.02
N GLN A 170 -5.88 -4.24 -16.43
CA GLN A 170 -5.70 -2.92 -15.82
C GLN A 170 -4.67 -3.00 -14.69
N GLY A 171 -3.76 -2.04 -14.66
CA GLY A 171 -2.64 -2.02 -13.72
C GLY A 171 -2.16 -0.62 -13.40
N VAL A 172 -1.05 -0.57 -12.68
CA VAL A 172 -0.38 0.66 -12.23
C VAL A 172 0.98 0.76 -12.91
N LEU A 173 1.27 1.92 -13.50
CA LEU A 173 2.58 2.23 -14.08
C LEU A 173 3.42 3.03 -13.07
N LEU A 174 4.54 2.46 -12.65
CA LEU A 174 5.58 3.14 -11.90
C LEU A 174 6.60 3.72 -12.89
N GLN A 175 6.54 5.03 -13.09
CA GLN A 175 7.37 5.74 -14.07
C GLN A 175 8.85 5.75 -13.65
N ARG A 176 9.74 5.62 -14.64
CA ARG A 176 11.20 5.63 -14.46
C ARG A 176 11.71 7.01 -14.06
N GLU A 177 11.23 8.03 -14.76
CA GLU A 177 11.53 9.42 -14.45
C GLU A 177 10.45 9.94 -13.52
N ASN A 178 10.86 10.28 -12.32
CA ASN A 178 9.93 10.65 -11.30
C ASN A 178 10.58 11.63 -10.32
N THR A 179 9.81 12.62 -9.88
CA THR A 179 10.25 13.46 -8.78
C THR A 179 10.26 12.60 -7.51
N ARG A 180 11.15 12.93 -6.58
CA ARG A 180 11.21 12.20 -5.31
C ARG A 180 10.14 12.68 -4.33
N VAL A 181 9.39 13.73 -4.67
CA VAL A 181 8.33 14.30 -3.83
C VAL A 181 7.30 13.24 -3.47
N LEU A 182 7.10 13.01 -2.18
CA LEU A 182 5.97 12.23 -1.67
C LEU A 182 4.75 13.13 -1.53
N GLN A 183 3.65 12.74 -2.17
CA GLN A 183 2.40 13.49 -2.13
C GLN A 183 1.22 12.55 -1.89
N GLY A 184 0.28 12.95 -1.05
CA GLY A 184 -0.86 12.14 -0.69
C GLY A 184 -2.16 12.93 -0.70
N TRP A 185 -3.25 12.27 -1.08
CA TRP A 185 -4.60 12.83 -1.02
C TRP A 185 -5.43 12.01 -0.04
N CYS A 186 -6.14 12.69 0.85
CA CYS A 186 -7.11 12.05 1.74
C CYS A 186 -8.53 12.53 1.46
N HIS A 187 -9.47 11.60 1.63
CA HIS A 187 -10.89 11.87 1.58
C HIS A 187 -11.61 11.01 2.61
N SER A 188 -12.79 11.45 3.06
CA SER A 188 -13.65 10.58 3.85
C SER A 188 -15.12 10.79 3.53
N ASP A 189 -15.84 9.69 3.37
CA ASP A 189 -17.29 9.71 3.23
C ASP A 189 -17.91 9.62 4.64
N TRP A 190 -18.47 10.73 5.13
CA TRP A 190 -19.08 10.80 6.46
C TRP A 190 -20.33 9.91 6.56
N ALA A 191 -20.38 9.07 7.60
CA ALA A 191 -21.48 8.15 7.88
C ALA A 191 -21.92 7.25 6.70
N ALA A 192 -20.99 6.96 5.79
CA ALA A 192 -21.26 6.29 4.52
C ALA A 192 -21.70 4.82 4.67
N CYS A 193 -21.31 4.14 5.74
CA CYS A 193 -21.77 2.78 5.99
C CYS A 193 -23.25 2.80 6.44
N PRO A 194 -24.20 2.24 5.67
CA PRO A 194 -25.62 2.31 6.03
C PRO A 194 -25.94 1.55 7.32
N THR A 195 -25.23 0.45 7.57
CA THR A 195 -25.47 -0.45 8.71
C THR A 195 -24.90 0.08 10.01
N THR A 196 -23.65 0.56 9.99
CA THR A 196 -22.95 1.00 11.21
C THR A 196 -22.88 2.51 11.33
N ARG A 197 -23.33 3.29 10.34
CA ARG A 197 -23.22 4.77 10.28
C ARG A 197 -21.81 5.32 10.51
N ARG A 198 -20.77 4.49 10.28
CA ARG A 198 -19.37 4.88 10.39
C ARG A 198 -18.87 5.44 9.07
N SER A 199 -17.94 6.40 9.17
CA SER A 199 -17.29 7.02 8.02
C SER A 199 -16.31 6.05 7.35
N VAL A 200 -16.08 6.23 6.05
CA VAL A 200 -15.06 5.49 5.29
C VAL A 200 -13.96 6.46 4.92
N THR A 201 -12.73 6.18 5.36
CA THR A 201 -11.54 6.94 4.99
C THR A 201 -10.89 6.33 3.77
N GLY A 202 -10.64 7.16 2.76
CA GLY A 202 -9.82 6.84 1.61
C GLY A 202 -8.56 7.69 1.60
N TRP A 203 -7.44 7.11 1.17
CA TRP A 203 -6.27 7.88 0.81
C TRP A 203 -5.48 7.21 -0.31
N ILE A 204 -4.73 8.03 -1.04
CA ILE A 204 -3.82 7.62 -2.10
C ILE A 204 -2.51 8.39 -1.92
N VAL A 205 -1.38 7.72 -2.15
CA VAL A 205 -0.03 8.27 -2.03
C VAL A 205 0.71 8.02 -3.33
N PHE A 206 1.33 9.07 -3.85
CA PHE A 206 2.18 9.05 -5.00
C PHE A 206 3.61 9.42 -4.61
N LEU A 207 4.57 8.72 -5.21
CA LEU A 207 5.95 9.16 -5.31
C LEU A 207 6.06 9.85 -6.66
N GLY A 208 6.20 11.17 -6.67
CA GLY A 208 5.99 12.05 -7.82
C GLY A 208 4.71 11.70 -8.59
N SER A 209 4.79 11.23 -9.84
CA SER A 209 3.64 10.86 -10.68
C SER A 209 3.16 9.42 -10.52
N SER A 210 3.87 8.57 -9.76
CA SER A 210 3.58 7.14 -9.65
C SER A 210 2.79 6.83 -8.40
N LEU A 211 1.64 6.17 -8.55
CA LEU A 211 0.83 5.69 -7.42
C LEU A 211 1.55 4.53 -6.73
N VAL A 212 1.86 4.70 -5.45
CA VAL A 212 2.69 3.74 -4.68
C VAL A 212 1.96 3.11 -3.51
N SER A 213 0.99 3.81 -2.91
CA SER A 213 0.18 3.27 -1.80
C SER A 213 -1.23 3.83 -1.87
N TRP A 214 -2.23 3.02 -1.55
CA TRP A 214 -3.62 3.46 -1.47
C TRP A 214 -4.40 2.60 -0.48
N LYS A 215 -5.45 3.18 0.09
CA LYS A 215 -6.32 2.48 1.03
C LYS A 215 -7.72 3.06 1.05
N SER A 216 -8.71 2.19 1.22
CA SER A 216 -10.06 2.55 1.62
C SER A 216 -10.46 1.68 2.80
N LYS A 217 -10.74 2.29 3.95
CA LYS A 217 -11.07 1.57 5.18
C LYS A 217 -12.15 2.32 5.98
N LYS A 218 -13.14 1.56 6.46
CA LYS A 218 -14.10 2.05 7.45
C LYS A 218 -13.40 2.45 8.74
N GLN A 219 -13.74 3.61 9.28
CA GLN A 219 -13.20 4.08 10.55
C GLN A 219 -13.69 3.19 11.70
N ASP A 220 -12.80 2.92 12.67
CA ASP A 220 -13.13 2.10 13.84
C ASP A 220 -13.99 2.91 14.83
N THR A 221 -13.76 4.21 14.92
CA THR A 221 -14.49 5.17 15.74
C THR A 221 -15.59 5.88 14.94
N PHE A 222 -16.65 6.32 15.63
CA PHE A 222 -17.69 7.15 15.04
C PHE A 222 -17.20 8.60 14.93
N SER A 223 -17.54 9.27 13.83
CA SER A 223 -17.31 10.71 13.65
C SER A 223 -18.61 11.46 13.84
N LEU A 224 -18.60 12.49 14.69
CA LEU A 224 -19.77 13.32 14.95
C LEU A 224 -19.96 14.41 13.89
N SER A 225 -18.94 14.65 13.06
CA SER A 225 -18.99 15.58 11.92
C SER A 225 -18.18 15.07 10.72
N SER A 226 -18.43 15.65 9.54
CA SER A 226 -17.61 15.41 8.35
C SER A 226 -16.17 15.88 8.55
N ALA A 227 -15.98 17.08 9.13
CA ALA A 227 -14.66 17.63 9.40
C ALA A 227 -13.83 16.71 10.31
N GLU A 228 -14.44 16.08 11.33
CA GLU A 228 -13.77 15.09 12.19
C GLU A 228 -13.36 13.83 11.42
N ALA A 229 -14.23 13.34 10.53
CA ALA A 229 -13.92 12.18 9.70
C ALA A 229 -12.74 12.46 8.76
N GLU A 230 -12.71 13.64 8.15
CA GLU A 230 -11.65 14.10 7.25
C GLU A 230 -10.34 14.37 7.99
N TYR A 231 -10.42 14.92 9.20
CA TYR A 231 -9.25 15.13 10.05
C TYR A 231 -8.57 13.81 10.43
N ARG A 232 -9.36 12.80 10.83
CA ARG A 232 -8.83 11.44 11.05
C ARG A 232 -8.25 10.83 9.78
N ALA A 233 -8.85 11.09 8.62
CA ALA A 233 -8.31 10.64 7.34
C ALA A 233 -6.93 11.25 7.06
N MET A 234 -6.78 12.55 7.33
CA MET A 234 -5.52 13.27 7.22
C MET A 234 -4.47 12.72 8.18
N ALA A 235 -4.82 12.43 9.44
CA ALA A 235 -3.89 11.84 10.41
C ALA A 235 -3.35 10.47 9.94
N LYS A 236 -4.23 9.61 9.41
CA LYS A 236 -3.82 8.31 8.85
C LYS A 236 -2.94 8.43 7.62
N LEU A 237 -3.21 9.40 6.75
CA LEU A 237 -2.36 9.69 5.59
C LEU A 237 -0.97 10.18 6.03
N THR A 238 -0.91 11.07 7.03
CA THR A 238 0.36 11.56 7.58
C THR A 238 1.20 10.45 8.19
N CYS A 239 0.58 9.49 8.91
CA CYS A 239 1.27 8.29 9.39
C CYS A 239 1.88 7.48 8.24
N GLU A 240 1.10 7.25 7.18
CA GLU A 240 1.58 6.50 6.00
C GLU A 240 2.76 7.22 5.33
N LEU A 241 2.67 8.53 5.13
CA LEU A 241 3.76 9.31 4.54
C LEU A 241 5.05 9.26 5.38
N LYS A 242 4.95 9.40 6.70
CA LYS A 242 6.11 9.25 7.61
C LYS A 242 6.71 7.85 7.54
N TRP A 243 5.89 6.80 7.48
CA TRP A 243 6.37 5.43 7.31
C TRP A 243 7.07 5.22 5.96
N MET A 244 6.49 5.72 4.87
CA MET A 244 7.08 5.66 3.53
C MET A 244 8.39 6.45 3.44
N GLN A 245 8.49 7.60 4.10
CA GLN A 245 9.74 8.35 4.20
C GLN A 245 10.83 7.50 4.87
N GLY A 246 10.53 6.87 6.02
CA GLY A 246 11.48 5.98 6.70
C GLY A 246 11.90 4.79 5.83
N LEU A 247 10.97 4.21 5.07
CA LEU A 247 11.28 3.14 4.11
C LEU A 247 12.21 3.62 3.00
N LEU A 248 11.98 4.80 2.43
CA LEU A 248 12.84 5.39 1.41
C LEU A 248 14.23 5.72 1.95
N GLU A 249 14.32 6.19 3.20
CA GLU A 249 15.60 6.40 3.88
C GLU A 249 16.37 5.09 4.08
N CYS A 250 15.69 3.99 4.40
CA CYS A 250 16.31 2.65 4.45
C CYS A 250 16.84 2.17 3.10
N LEU A 251 16.23 2.64 2.00
CA LEU A 251 16.68 2.43 0.63
C LEU A 251 17.73 3.47 0.17
N ASP A 252 18.19 4.34 1.08
CA ASP A 252 19.12 5.46 0.86
C ASP A 252 18.63 6.45 -0.23
N VAL A 253 17.31 6.59 -0.34
CA VAL A 253 16.64 7.62 -1.13
C VAL A 253 16.29 8.77 -0.20
N ARG A 254 17.17 9.78 -0.15
CA ARG A 254 16.92 10.96 0.67
C ARG A 254 15.82 11.83 0.06
N GLN A 255 14.79 12.06 0.86
CA GLN A 255 13.78 13.07 0.60
C GLN A 255 14.36 14.45 0.90
N GLN A 256 14.54 15.28 -0.13
CA GLN A 256 14.98 16.67 0.03
C GLN A 256 13.80 17.65 0.01
N ASP A 257 12.68 17.21 -0.58
CA ASP A 257 11.49 18.02 -0.73
C ASP A 257 10.49 17.75 0.41
N LEU A 258 9.69 18.77 0.74
CA LEU A 258 8.61 18.64 1.71
C LEU A 258 7.54 17.65 1.20
N MET A 259 7.09 16.75 2.08
CA MET A 259 5.98 15.86 1.79
C MET A 259 4.68 16.67 1.68
N GLN A 260 3.85 16.38 0.69
CA GLN A 260 2.63 17.13 0.44
C GLN A 260 1.40 16.33 0.86
N VAL A 261 0.57 16.92 1.71
CA VAL A 261 -0.73 16.37 2.11
C VAL A 261 -1.83 17.24 1.50
N HIS A 262 -2.67 16.63 0.70
CA HIS A 262 -3.79 17.27 0.02
C HIS A 262 -5.09 16.82 0.67
N CYS A 263 -5.85 17.76 1.21
CA CYS A 263 -7.15 17.51 1.83
C CYS A 263 -8.24 18.29 1.11
N VAL A 264 -9.41 17.67 0.99
CA VAL A 264 -10.60 18.26 0.33
C VAL A 264 -11.32 19.27 1.26
N SER A 265 -10.95 19.31 2.53
CA SER A 265 -11.66 20.09 3.55
C SER A 265 -10.90 21.32 4.00
N GLN A 266 -11.44 22.49 3.71
CA GLN A 266 -10.88 23.76 4.18
C GLN A 266 -10.90 23.86 5.72
N LEU A 267 -11.94 23.30 6.36
CA LEU A 267 -12.06 23.29 7.82
C LEU A 267 -10.96 22.46 8.46
N THR A 268 -10.71 21.25 7.96
CA THR A 268 -9.64 20.37 8.43
C THR A 268 -8.27 21.04 8.31
N LEU A 269 -8.00 21.74 7.21
CA LEU A 269 -6.75 22.48 7.02
C LEU A 269 -6.62 23.69 7.95
N HIS A 270 -7.73 24.37 8.24
CA HIS A 270 -7.73 25.47 9.19
C HIS A 270 -7.47 24.99 10.62
N LEU A 271 -8.13 23.90 11.01
CA LEU A 271 -7.92 23.21 12.30
C LEU A 271 -6.47 22.72 12.45
N ALA A 272 -5.87 22.18 11.41
CA ALA A 272 -4.49 21.68 11.43
C ALA A 272 -3.41 22.78 11.40
N ARG A 273 -3.78 24.02 11.03
CA ARG A 273 -2.86 25.17 11.01
C ARG A 273 -2.97 26.05 12.26
N ASN A 274 -4.12 26.00 12.93
CA ASN A 274 -4.41 26.76 14.13
C ASN A 274 -4.79 25.80 15.26
N PRO A 275 -3.84 25.38 16.11
CA PRO A 275 -4.07 24.40 17.19
C PRO A 275 -4.87 24.97 18.37
N VAL A 276 -5.72 25.98 18.13
CA VAL A 276 -6.58 26.56 19.17
C VAL A 276 -7.65 25.52 19.53
N PHE A 277 -7.41 24.83 20.63
CA PHE A 277 -8.31 23.83 21.18
C PHE A 277 -9.69 24.44 21.45
N HIS A 278 -10.71 23.85 20.82
CA HIS A 278 -12.10 24.07 21.20
C HIS A 278 -12.55 22.88 22.07
N GLU A 279 -13.42 23.13 23.06
CA GLU A 279 -13.97 22.07 23.93
C GLU A 279 -14.62 20.89 23.17
N ARG A 280 -14.93 21.07 21.88
CA ARG A 280 -15.55 20.12 20.98
C ARG A 280 -14.58 19.17 20.25
N SER A 281 -13.26 19.22 20.48
CA SER A 281 -12.27 18.34 19.80
C SER A 281 -11.56 17.33 20.72
N LYS A 282 -11.98 17.19 21.99
CA LYS A 282 -11.32 16.30 22.97
C LYS A 282 -11.26 14.82 22.54
N HIS A 283 -12.21 14.35 21.74
CA HIS A 283 -12.26 12.97 21.24
C HIS A 283 -11.37 12.70 20.01
N ILE A 284 -10.63 13.71 19.54
CA ILE A 284 -9.60 13.60 18.49
C ILE A 284 -8.26 14.22 18.92
N GLU A 285 -8.10 14.51 20.21
CA GLU A 285 -6.96 15.25 20.78
C GLU A 285 -5.59 14.65 20.41
N PHE A 286 -5.45 13.32 20.44
CA PHE A 286 -4.21 12.64 20.04
C PHE A 286 -3.92 12.77 18.54
N ASP A 287 -4.95 12.68 17.68
CA ASP A 287 -4.79 12.88 16.24
C ASP A 287 -4.43 14.36 15.96
N CYS A 288 -4.96 15.29 16.76
CA CYS A 288 -4.66 16.71 16.67
C CYS A 288 -3.21 17.01 17.00
N HIS A 289 -2.74 16.63 18.19
CA HIS A 289 -1.34 16.82 18.57
C HIS A 289 -0.37 16.18 17.57
N PHE A 290 -0.67 14.97 17.09
CA PHE A 290 0.19 14.29 16.12
C PHE A 290 0.29 15.03 14.78
N LEU A 291 -0.84 15.57 14.28
CA LEU A 291 -0.87 16.33 13.04
C LEU A 291 -0.21 17.70 13.20
N ASP A 292 -0.46 18.36 14.32
CA ASP A 292 0.12 19.67 14.64
C ASP A 292 1.66 19.56 14.70
N ASP A 293 2.21 18.58 15.42
CA ASP A 293 3.65 18.30 15.44
C ASP A 293 4.18 18.00 14.03
N ALA A 294 3.41 17.27 13.22
CA ALA A 294 3.82 16.89 11.87
C ALA A 294 3.82 18.06 10.88
N LEU A 295 2.96 19.07 11.07
CA LEU A 295 2.77 20.20 10.16
C LEU A 295 3.53 21.45 10.60
N LEU A 296 3.72 21.65 11.90
CA LEU A 296 4.43 22.80 12.45
C LEU A 296 5.94 22.53 12.53
N ASP A 297 6.34 21.34 12.99
CA ASP A 297 7.74 20.97 13.21
C ASP A 297 8.28 19.93 12.21
N GLY A 298 7.40 19.33 11.40
CA GLY A 298 7.74 18.26 10.46
C GLY A 298 7.95 18.72 9.01
N PRO A 299 8.51 17.86 8.15
CA PRO A 299 8.76 18.16 6.74
C PRO A 299 7.48 18.05 5.88
N ILE A 300 6.31 18.41 6.41
CA ILE A 300 5.01 18.20 5.75
C ILE A 300 4.34 19.53 5.45
N SER A 301 3.91 19.71 4.20
CA SER A 301 3.10 20.83 3.76
C SER A 301 1.67 20.36 3.45
N ALA A 302 0.67 21.02 4.01
CA ALA A 302 -0.74 20.72 3.75
C ALA A 302 -1.40 21.75 2.83
N SER A 303 -2.13 21.28 1.81
CA SER A 303 -2.84 22.11 0.85
C SER A 303 -4.29 21.66 0.60
N HIS A 304 -5.13 22.62 0.19
CA HIS A 304 -6.54 22.39 -0.11
C HIS A 304 -6.72 22.07 -1.59
N VAL A 305 -7.51 21.03 -1.89
CA VAL A 305 -7.93 20.71 -3.25
C VAL A 305 -9.44 20.83 -3.37
N CYS A 306 -9.92 21.72 -4.23
CA CYS A 306 -11.35 21.83 -4.52
C CYS A 306 -11.82 20.61 -5.31
N THR A 307 -12.91 19.98 -4.87
CA THR A 307 -13.68 19.08 -5.71
C THR A 307 -14.48 19.89 -6.73
N SER A 308 -14.16 19.73 -8.01
CA SER A 308 -15.09 20.09 -9.08
C SER A 308 -16.28 19.12 -9.02
N SER A 309 -17.41 19.60 -8.50
CA SER A 309 -18.71 18.93 -8.57
C SER A 309 -19.25 18.92 -10.00
#